data_AF-A0A2V9GDM7-F1
#
_entry.id   AF-A0A2V9GDM7-F1
#
_cell.length_a   1.000
_cell.length_b   1.000
_cell.length_c   1.000
_cell.angle_alpha   90.00
_cell.angle_beta   90.00
_cell.angle_gamma   90.00
#
_symmetry.space_group_name_H-M   'P 1'
#
loop_
_entity.id
_entity.type
_entity.pdbx_description
1 polymer ?
#
loop_
_entity_poly.entity_id
_entity_poly.type
_entity_poly.pdbx_seq_one_letter_code
_entity_poly.pdbx_strand_id
1 'polypeptide(L)'
;MMNDNAHERATQLIAQARIEGMPDTDRAWLRAHLEDCDFCAEHARRTDRALRLLRTAAVPLPEGMASRTQFRVRLRAQELREREPKRRALWLASGVSWIFGVASAPFVWNLFQWLGQRAGLPKLVWEVGFGLWWTIPALFAAAVLLMEHSRKGEQADWINQGS
;
A
#
# COMPACT_ATOMS: atom_id res chain seq x y z
N MET A 1 44.42 11.41 32.53
CA MET A 1 43.57 10.39 33.19
C MET A 1 42.11 10.36 32.72
N MET A 2 41.55 11.42 32.09
CA MET A 2 40.21 11.36 31.45
C MET A 2 40.16 10.67 30.06
N ASN A 3 41.31 10.25 29.54
CA ASN A 3 41.41 9.70 28.18
C ASN A 3 41.04 8.20 28.13
N ASP A 4 41.32 7.43 29.19
CA ASP A 4 41.17 5.98 29.17
C ASP A 4 39.69 5.56 29.12
N ASN A 5 38.82 6.22 29.89
CA ASN A 5 37.36 6.00 29.84
C ASN A 5 36.75 6.44 28.49
N ALA A 6 37.32 7.46 27.84
CA ALA A 6 36.87 7.91 26.53
C ALA A 6 37.24 6.89 25.44
N HIS A 7 38.45 6.32 25.50
CA HIS A 7 38.90 5.25 24.62
C HIS A 7 38.05 3.99 24.77
N GLU A 8 37.78 3.58 26.01
CA GLU A 8 36.95 2.40 26.28
C GLU A 8 35.52 2.58 25.75
N ARG A 9 34.92 3.77 25.96
CA ARG A 9 33.62 4.13 25.39
C ARG A 9 33.65 4.13 23.85
N ALA A 10 34.71 4.66 23.23
CA ALA A 10 34.84 4.69 21.79
C ALA A 10 34.92 3.27 21.20
N THR A 11 35.69 2.37 21.82
CA THR A 11 35.77 0.96 21.40
C THR A 11 34.42 0.25 21.53
N GLN A 12 33.68 0.48 22.62
CA GLN A 12 32.35 -0.07 22.82
C GLN A 12 31.37 0.43 21.75
N LEU A 13 31.37 1.73 21.45
CA LEU A 13 30.52 2.31 20.41
C LEU A 13 30.89 1.79 19.01
N ILE A 14 32.17 1.61 18.69
CA ILE A 14 32.63 1.00 17.42
C ILE A 14 32.05 -0.41 17.25
N ALA A 15 31.98 -1.21 18.32
CA ALA A 15 31.37 -2.53 18.31
C ALA A 15 29.83 -2.45 18.21
N GLN A 16 29.19 -1.57 18.98
CA GLN A 16 27.73 -1.44 19.06
C GLN A 16 27.10 -0.90 17.76
N ALA A 17 27.80 -0.01 17.04
CA ALA A 17 27.37 0.53 15.74
C ALA A 17 26.97 -0.55 14.72
N ARG A 18 27.42 -1.79 14.92
CA ARG A 18 27.28 -2.89 13.97
C ARG A 18 26.16 -3.87 14.30
N ILE A 19 25.65 -3.88 15.54
CA ILE A 19 24.67 -4.89 15.99
C ILE A 19 23.27 -4.28 16.11
N GLU A 20 23.13 -3.10 16.71
CA GLU A 20 21.81 -2.60 17.15
C GLU A 20 21.39 -1.28 16.50
N GLY A 21 22.26 -0.66 15.71
CA GLY A 21 22.06 0.71 15.23
C GLY A 21 22.36 1.72 16.35
N MET A 22 23.14 2.74 16.01
CA MET A 22 23.63 3.71 17.00
C MET A 22 22.75 4.98 16.98
N PRO A 23 22.33 5.51 18.14
CA PRO A 23 21.62 6.78 18.22
C PRO A 23 22.51 7.91 17.67
N ASP A 24 21.88 8.92 17.05
CA ASP A 24 22.62 9.96 16.31
C ASP A 24 23.55 10.80 17.20
N THR A 25 23.23 10.94 18.49
CA THR A 25 24.06 11.62 19.50
C THR A 25 25.39 10.90 19.75
N ASP A 26 25.36 9.58 19.93
CA ASP A 26 26.59 8.78 20.12
C ASP A 26 27.41 8.70 18.82
N ARG A 27 26.74 8.75 17.66
CA ARG A 27 27.42 8.80 16.36
C ARG A 27 28.17 10.11 16.16
N ALA A 28 27.59 11.24 16.55
CA ALA A 28 28.24 12.54 16.49
C ALA A 28 29.43 12.63 17.44
N TRP A 29 29.27 12.15 18.68
CA TRP A 29 30.36 12.09 19.67
C TRP A 29 31.51 11.19 19.20
N LEU A 30 31.20 9.99 18.70
CA LEU A 30 32.20 9.06 18.19
C LEU A 30 32.96 9.66 17.01
N ARG A 31 32.29 10.33 16.07
CA ARG A 31 32.94 10.98 14.93
C ARG A 31 33.94 12.05 15.40
N ALA A 32 33.53 12.92 16.32
CA ALA A 32 34.41 13.94 16.88
C ALA A 32 35.61 13.34 17.60
N HIS A 33 35.41 12.24 18.35
CA HIS A 33 36.50 11.56 19.05
C HIS A 33 37.49 10.87 18.09
N LEU A 34 37.03 10.35 16.95
CA LEU A 34 37.90 9.74 15.93
C LEU A 34 38.72 10.77 15.14
N GLU A 35 38.29 12.03 15.09
CA GLU A 35 39.07 13.13 14.51
C GLU A 35 40.22 13.57 15.42
N ASP A 36 40.05 13.41 16.74
CA ASP A 36 41.02 13.83 17.75
C ASP A 36 41.98 12.70 18.19
N CYS A 37 41.58 11.42 18.03
CA CYS A 37 42.36 10.28 18.48
C CYS A 37 42.75 9.29 17.35
N ASP A 38 44.05 9.27 17.01
CA ASP A 38 44.63 8.36 16.02
C ASP A 38 44.48 6.87 16.36
N PHE A 39 44.57 6.51 17.65
CA PHE A 39 44.46 5.13 18.10
C PHE A 39 43.07 4.54 17.82
N CYS A 40 42.03 5.27 18.24
CA CYS A 40 40.65 4.86 18.01
C CYS A 40 40.28 4.91 16.52
N ALA A 41 40.81 5.88 15.77
CA ALA A 41 40.64 5.95 14.32
C ALA A 41 41.24 4.72 13.61
N GLU A 42 42.45 4.31 13.99
CA GLU A 42 43.09 3.13 13.42
C GLU A 42 42.40 1.83 13.83
N HIS A 43 41.89 1.75 15.06
CA HIS A 43 41.08 0.61 15.51
C HIS A 43 39.79 0.48 14.68
N ALA A 44 39.06 1.58 14.47
CA ALA A 44 37.87 1.60 13.65
C ALA A 44 38.16 1.16 12.19
N ARG A 45 39.25 1.66 11.59
CA ARG A 45 39.68 1.30 10.23
C ARG A 45 40.01 -0.18 10.09
N ARG A 46 40.75 -0.75 11.04
CA ARG A 46 41.12 -2.18 11.03
C ARG A 46 39.89 -3.09 11.10
N THR A 47 38.96 -2.79 12.01
CA THR A 47 37.71 -3.54 12.15
C THR A 47 36.85 -3.45 10.88
N ASP A 48 36.72 -2.26 10.29
CA ASP A 48 35.97 -2.06 9.06
C ASP A 48 36.60 -2.76 7.84
N ARG A 49 37.94 -2.84 7.78
CA ARG A 49 38.67 -3.61 6.76
C ARG A 49 38.46 -5.11 6.95
N ALA A 50 38.54 -5.63 8.18
CA ALA A 50 38.27 -7.05 8.47
C ALA A 50 36.83 -7.44 8.11
N LEU A 51 35.84 -6.60 8.45
CA LEU A 51 34.44 -6.83 8.09
C LEU A 51 34.21 -6.79 6.58
N ARG A 52 34.87 -5.88 5.85
CA ARG A 52 34.81 -5.88 4.38
C ARG A 52 35.34 -7.17 3.79
N LEU A 53 36.48 -7.66 4.27
CA LEU A 53 37.06 -8.93 3.82
C LEU A 53 36.12 -10.11 4.10
N LEU A 54 35.50 -10.13 5.28
CA LEU A 54 34.49 -11.13 5.63
C LEU A 54 33.24 -11.03 4.76
N ARG A 55 32.78 -9.81 4.42
CA ARG A 55 31.62 -9.59 3.54
C ARG A 55 31.90 -9.98 2.09
N THR A 56 33.13 -9.80 1.61
CA THR A 56 33.54 -10.28 0.29
C THR A 56 33.76 -11.80 0.25
N ALA A 57 34.08 -12.41 1.39
CA ALA A 57 34.16 -13.86 1.55
C ALA A 57 32.80 -14.51 1.86
N ALA A 58 31.81 -13.72 2.28
CA ALA A 58 30.46 -14.18 2.54
C ALA A 58 29.78 -14.57 1.22
N VAL A 59 29.89 -15.86 0.94
CA VAL A 59 29.16 -16.70 -0.02
C VAL A 59 28.65 -15.96 -1.27
N PRO A 60 29.25 -16.20 -2.46
CA PRO A 60 28.67 -15.69 -3.70
C PRO A 60 27.22 -16.19 -3.78
N LEU A 61 26.25 -15.27 -3.72
CA LEU A 61 24.86 -15.64 -3.97
C LEU A 61 24.83 -16.27 -5.38
N PRO A 62 24.25 -17.47 -5.53
CA PRO A 62 24.29 -18.17 -6.81
C PRO A 62 23.65 -17.28 -7.88
N GLU A 63 24.41 -17.02 -8.94
CA GLU A 63 24.01 -16.24 -10.10
C GLU A 63 22.76 -16.90 -10.72
N GLY A 64 21.58 -16.40 -10.36
CA GLY A 64 20.31 -17.02 -10.76
C GLY A 64 19.19 -16.97 -9.73
N MET A 65 19.46 -16.71 -8.45
CA MET A 65 18.41 -16.50 -7.45
C MET A 65 17.60 -15.23 -7.74
N ALA A 66 18.30 -14.12 -8.03
CA ALA A 66 17.66 -12.86 -8.40
C ALA A 66 16.81 -13.01 -9.68
N SER A 67 17.32 -13.71 -10.70
CA SER A 67 16.57 -13.91 -11.95
C SER A 67 15.32 -14.79 -11.75
N ARG A 68 15.39 -15.85 -10.94
CA ARG A 68 14.22 -16.66 -10.57
C ARG A 68 13.16 -15.87 -9.80
N THR A 69 13.58 -15.04 -8.84
CA THR A 69 12.64 -14.19 -8.10
C THR A 69 12.00 -13.13 -9.00
N GLN A 70 12.80 -12.45 -9.84
CA GLN A 70 12.29 -11.45 -10.77
C GLN A 70 11.32 -12.08 -11.79
N PHE A 71 11.60 -13.30 -12.26
CA PHE A 71 10.70 -14.01 -13.16
C PHE A 71 9.35 -14.30 -12.51
N ARG A 72 9.32 -14.84 -11.28
CA ARG A 72 8.05 -15.09 -10.55
C ARG A 72 7.28 -13.80 -10.27
N VAL A 73 7.96 -12.71 -9.92
CA VAL A 73 7.33 -11.40 -9.69
C VAL A 73 6.73 -10.86 -10.99
N ARG A 74 7.47 -10.93 -12.11
CA ARG A 74 6.96 -10.47 -13.42
C ARG A 74 5.76 -11.29 -13.89
N LEU A 75 5.80 -12.62 -13.71
CA LEU A 75 4.67 -13.50 -14.03
C LEU A 75 3.42 -13.11 -13.21
N ARG A 76 3.60 -12.88 -11.90
CA ARG A 76 2.50 -12.51 -11.01
C ARG A 76 1.95 -11.11 -11.32
N ALA A 77 2.83 -10.17 -11.69
CA ALA A 77 2.43 -8.84 -12.11
C ALA A 77 1.61 -8.88 -13.42
N GLN A 78 2.00 -9.72 -14.39
CA GLN A 78 1.22 -9.93 -15.61
C GLN A 78 -0.15 -10.55 -15.32
N GLU A 79 -0.20 -11.59 -14.48
CA GLU A 79 -1.46 -12.26 -14.12
C GLU A 79 -2.45 -11.32 -13.42
N LEU A 80 -1.95 -10.43 -12.55
CA LEU A 80 -2.77 -9.38 -11.93
C LEU A 80 -3.27 -8.37 -12.98
N ARG A 81 -2.41 -7.98 -13.93
CA ARG A 81 -2.73 -7.02 -14.99
C ARG A 81 -3.79 -7.53 -15.97
N GLU A 82 -3.85 -8.84 -16.21
CA GLU A 82 -4.88 -9.45 -17.07
C GLU A 82 -6.25 -9.58 -16.38
N ARG A 83 -6.29 -9.67 -15.04
CA ARG A 83 -7.54 -9.76 -14.28
C ARG A 83 -8.21 -8.40 -14.03
N GLU A 84 -7.45 -7.31 -14.01
CA GLU A 84 -7.98 -5.94 -13.88
C GLU A 84 -8.96 -5.51 -14.99
N PRO A 85 -8.67 -5.70 -16.30
CA PRO A 85 -9.51 -5.19 -17.37
C PRO A 85 -10.89 -5.86 -17.40
N LYS A 86 -10.97 -7.17 -17.13
CA LYS A 86 -12.27 -7.88 -17.05
C LYS A 86 -13.12 -7.34 -15.91
N ARG A 87 -12.52 -7.05 -14.74
CA ARG A 87 -13.22 -6.49 -13.59
C ARG A 87 -13.71 -5.06 -13.85
N ARG A 88 -12.89 -4.23 -14.52
CA ARG A 88 -13.28 -2.87 -14.93
C ARG A 88 -14.38 -2.87 -15.99
N ALA A 89 -14.32 -3.77 -16.97
CA ALA A 89 -15.35 -3.90 -17.99
C ALA A 89 -16.71 -4.34 -17.39
N LEU A 90 -16.70 -5.32 -16.48
CA LEU A 90 -17.90 -5.72 -15.72
C LEU A 90 -18.46 -4.57 -14.88
N TRP A 91 -17.58 -3.81 -14.22
CA TRP A 91 -17.97 -2.61 -13.45
C TRP A 91 -18.58 -1.52 -14.32
N LEU A 92 -17.97 -1.23 -15.48
CA LEU A 92 -18.48 -0.23 -16.42
C LEU A 92 -19.79 -0.68 -17.05
N ALA A 93 -19.92 -1.94 -17.46
CA ALA A 93 -21.16 -2.47 -18.00
C ALA A 93 -22.30 -2.42 -16.98
N SER A 94 -22.01 -2.77 -15.72
CA SER A 94 -22.98 -2.69 -14.62
C SER A 94 -23.37 -1.24 -14.32
N GLY A 95 -22.40 -0.33 -14.24
CA GLY A 95 -22.63 1.10 -14.04
C GLY A 95 -23.44 1.75 -15.18
N VAL A 96 -23.14 1.39 -16.43
CA VAL A 96 -23.86 1.88 -17.61
C VAL A 96 -25.29 1.36 -17.63
N SER A 97 -25.52 0.07 -17.34
CA SER A 97 -26.87 -0.50 -17.23
C SER A 97 -27.69 0.18 -16.12
N TRP A 98 -27.05 0.51 -15.00
CA TRP A 98 -27.67 1.25 -13.91
C TRP A 98 -28.00 2.70 -14.27
N ILE A 99 -27.06 3.43 -14.85
CA ILE A 99 -27.26 4.82 -15.30
C ILE A 99 -28.36 4.86 -16.35
N PHE A 100 -28.41 3.88 -17.26
CA PHE A 100 -29.46 3.79 -18.26
C PHE A 100 -30.84 3.53 -17.63
N GLY A 101 -30.91 2.68 -16.58
CA GLY A 101 -32.13 2.48 -15.80
C GLY A 101 -32.60 3.77 -15.09
N VAL A 102 -31.67 4.51 -14.48
CA VAL A 102 -31.97 5.78 -13.79
C VAL A 102 -32.33 6.89 -14.78
N ALA A 103 -31.63 6.97 -15.91
CA ALA A 103 -31.85 7.96 -16.96
C ALA A 103 -33.13 7.70 -17.75
N SER A 104 -33.68 6.48 -17.72
CA SER A 104 -34.97 6.18 -18.33
C SER A 104 -36.14 6.83 -17.60
N ALA A 105 -35.98 7.17 -16.31
CA ALA A 105 -37.03 7.78 -15.48
C ALA A 105 -37.58 9.11 -16.01
N PRO A 106 -36.77 10.12 -16.41
CA PRO A 106 -37.28 11.35 -17.03
C PRO A 106 -37.93 11.12 -18.40
N PHE A 107 -37.55 10.06 -19.12
CA PHE A 107 -38.15 9.72 -20.41
C PHE A 107 -39.57 9.16 -20.23
N VAL A 108 -39.75 8.29 -19.24
CA VAL A 108 -41.07 7.79 -18.83
C VAL A 108 -41.91 8.93 -18.24
N TRP A 109 -41.29 9.85 -17.48
CA TRP A 109 -41.93 11.05 -16.95
C TRP A 109 -42.55 11.94 -18.04
N ASN A 110 -41.84 12.19 -19.15
CA ASN A 110 -42.38 12.99 -20.25
C ASN A 110 -43.56 12.30 -20.96
N LEU A 111 -43.48 10.97 -21.12
CA LEU A 111 -44.57 10.19 -21.71
C LEU A 111 -45.81 10.17 -20.80
N PHE A 112 -45.59 10.17 -19.48
CA PHE A 112 -46.67 10.13 -18.49
C PHE A 112 -47.24 11.51 -18.15
N GLN A 113 -46.46 12.60 -18.22
CA GLN A 113 -46.96 13.99 -18.15
C GLN A 113 -47.97 14.27 -19.27
N TRP A 114 -47.67 13.80 -20.48
CA TRP A 114 -48.56 13.88 -21.63
C TRP A 114 -49.87 13.11 -21.41
N LEU A 115 -49.82 11.95 -20.76
CA LEU A 115 -51.00 11.17 -20.34
C LEU A 115 -51.74 11.78 -19.14
N GLY A 116 -51.02 12.37 -18.19
CA GLY A 116 -51.55 12.99 -16.98
C GLY A 116 -52.29 14.30 -17.25
N GLN A 117 -51.85 15.08 -18.24
CA GLN A 117 -52.64 16.21 -18.76
C GLN A 117 -54.00 15.77 -19.31
N ARG A 118 -54.16 14.51 -19.75
CA ARG A 118 -55.45 13.95 -20.10
C ARG A 118 -56.25 13.38 -18.92
N ALA A 119 -55.62 13.03 -17.80
CA ALA A 119 -56.23 12.22 -16.74
C ALA A 119 -56.38 12.91 -15.36
N GLY A 120 -55.78 14.08 -15.11
CA GLY A 120 -56.10 14.92 -13.94
C GLY A 120 -55.67 14.37 -12.56
N LEU A 121 -54.59 13.61 -12.47
CA LEU A 121 -54.09 13.04 -11.20
C LEU A 121 -53.14 13.99 -10.42
N PRO A 122 -53.15 13.96 -9.07
CA PRO A 122 -52.46 14.95 -8.24
C PRO A 122 -50.96 14.71 -8.09
N LYS A 123 -50.18 15.80 -8.17
CA LYS A 123 -48.70 15.87 -8.15
C LYS A 123 -48.01 15.29 -6.90
N LEU A 124 -48.68 15.29 -5.75
CA LEU A 124 -48.04 15.13 -4.42
C LEU A 124 -47.66 13.67 -4.07
N VAL A 125 -48.47 12.70 -4.49
CA VAL A 125 -48.18 11.27 -4.28
C VAL A 125 -46.91 10.85 -5.05
N TRP A 126 -46.59 11.58 -6.11
CA TRP A 126 -45.49 11.24 -7.02
C TRP A 126 -44.15 11.86 -6.61
N GLU A 127 -44.12 13.01 -5.93
CA GLU A 127 -42.89 13.60 -5.35
C GLU A 127 -42.30 12.70 -4.26
N VAL A 128 -43.17 12.11 -3.43
CA VAL A 128 -42.76 11.18 -2.37
C VAL A 128 -42.30 9.84 -2.96
N GLY A 129 -42.98 9.35 -4.01
CA GLY A 129 -42.57 8.16 -4.75
C GLY A 129 -41.18 8.30 -5.39
N PHE A 130 -40.86 9.48 -5.92
CA PHE A 130 -39.55 9.78 -6.50
C PHE A 130 -38.45 9.84 -5.43
N GLY A 131 -38.72 10.51 -4.30
CA GLY A 131 -37.79 10.57 -3.17
C GLY A 131 -37.48 9.17 -2.61
N LEU A 132 -38.50 8.31 -2.48
CA LEU A 132 -38.34 6.95 -1.96
C LEU A 132 -37.69 5.99 -2.97
N TRP A 133 -37.96 6.14 -4.27
CA TRP A 133 -37.26 5.38 -5.31
C TRP A 133 -35.77 5.76 -5.36
N TRP A 134 -35.44 7.04 -5.11
CA TRP A 134 -34.08 7.56 -5.15
C TRP A 134 -33.17 7.05 -4.02
N THR A 135 -33.72 6.47 -2.95
CA THR A 135 -32.90 5.85 -1.89
C THR A 135 -32.36 4.47 -2.29
N ILE A 136 -32.98 3.79 -3.26
CA ILE A 136 -32.57 2.46 -3.74
C ILE A 136 -31.17 2.50 -4.41
N PRO A 137 -30.85 3.47 -5.29
CA PRO A 137 -29.48 3.70 -5.78
C PRO A 137 -28.43 3.89 -4.69
N ALA A 138 -28.75 4.68 -3.67
CA ALA A 138 -27.83 4.95 -2.57
C ALA A 138 -27.56 3.68 -1.74
N LEU A 139 -28.60 2.90 -1.46
CA LEU A 139 -28.49 1.58 -0.83
C LEU A 139 -27.67 0.60 -1.66
N PHE A 140 -27.84 0.58 -2.98
CA PHE A 140 -27.08 -0.30 -3.87
C PHE A 140 -25.60 0.11 -3.93
N ALA A 141 -25.31 1.40 -4.07
CA ALA A 141 -23.94 1.91 -4.02
C ALA A 141 -23.27 1.58 -2.68
N ALA A 142 -23.99 1.71 -1.57
CA ALA A 142 -23.51 1.33 -0.24
C ALA A 142 -23.23 -0.18 -0.15
N ALA A 143 -24.13 -1.04 -0.65
CA ALA A 143 -23.93 -2.49 -0.66
C ALA A 143 -22.70 -2.90 -1.50
N VAL A 144 -22.49 -2.26 -2.64
CA VAL A 144 -21.32 -2.51 -3.50
C VAL A 144 -20.02 -2.04 -2.81
N LEU A 145 -20.02 -0.86 -2.19
CA LEU A 145 -18.90 -0.37 -1.39
C LEU A 145 -18.58 -1.34 -0.23
N LEU A 146 -19.61 -1.89 0.41
CA LEU A 146 -19.46 -2.85 1.50
C LEU A 146 -18.86 -4.17 1.01
N MET A 147 -19.32 -4.70 -0.13
CA MET A 147 -18.74 -5.91 -0.74
C MET A 147 -17.29 -5.69 -1.15
N GLU A 148 -16.93 -4.50 -1.65
CA GLU A 148 -15.54 -4.19 -2.00
C GLU A 148 -14.65 -4.08 -0.76
N HIS A 149 -15.17 -3.50 0.33
CA HIS A 149 -14.45 -3.43 1.61
C HIS A 149 -14.24 -4.81 2.23
N SER A 150 -15.27 -5.66 2.23
CA SER A 150 -15.18 -7.06 2.72
C SER A 150 -14.14 -7.85 1.92
N ARG A 151 -14.18 -7.75 0.59
CA ARG A 151 -13.22 -8.44 -0.29
C ARG A 151 -11.78 -7.96 -0.12
N LYS A 152 -11.57 -6.67 0.20
CA LYS A 152 -10.26 -6.12 0.59
C LYS A 152 -9.80 -6.59 1.98
N GLY A 153 -10.73 -6.91 2.87
CA GLY A 153 -10.44 -7.53 4.16
C GLY A 153 -10.00 -8.99 4.01
N GLU A 154 -10.76 -9.78 3.25
CA GLU A 154 -10.42 -11.17 2.91
C GLU A 154 -9.04 -11.23 2.20
N GLN A 155 -8.87 -10.39 1.17
CA GLN A 155 -7.69 -9.56 0.85
C GLN A 155 -6.40 -9.72 1.65
N ALA A 156 -6.46 -9.19 2.86
CA ALA A 156 -5.34 -9.02 3.76
C ALA A 156 -5.16 -10.25 4.64
N ASP A 157 -6.26 -10.95 4.95
CA ASP A 157 -6.27 -12.08 5.87
C ASP A 157 -5.55 -13.31 5.27
N TRP A 158 -5.77 -13.59 3.98
CA TRP A 158 -5.04 -14.68 3.31
C TRP A 158 -3.56 -14.37 3.05
N ILE A 159 -3.14 -13.10 3.08
CA ILE A 159 -1.72 -12.73 3.00
C ILE A 159 -1.03 -13.00 4.34
N ASN A 160 -1.72 -12.78 5.46
CA ASN A 160 -1.20 -13.07 6.81
C ASN A 160 -1.19 -14.57 7.16
N GLN A 161 -2.06 -15.39 6.58
CA GLN A 161 -2.07 -16.84 6.84
C GLN A 161 -1.04 -17.63 6.01
N GLY A 162 -0.42 -17.00 5.01
CA GLY A 162 0.57 -17.64 4.12
C GLY A 162 2.04 -17.38 4.47
N SER A 163 2.32 -16.62 5.54
CA SER A 163 3.66 -16.36 6.08
C SER A 163 3.94 -17.19 7.32
#